data_AF-A0A818XF96-F1
#
_entry.id   AF-A0A818XF96-F1
#
_cell.length_a   1.000
_cell.length_b   1.000
_cell.length_c   1.000
_cell.angle_alpha   90.00
_cell.angle_beta   90.00
_cell.angle_gamma   90.00
#
_symmetry.space_group_name_H-M   'P 1'
#
loop_
_entity.id
_entity.type
_entity.pdbx_description
1 polymer ?
#
loop_
_entity_poly.entity_id
_entity_poly.type
_entity_poly.pdbx_seq_one_letter_code
_entity_poly.pdbx_strand_id
1 'polypeptide(L)'
;MVNGKCTVCNCPWTTHMHITYENKRIVRTVIDDNVQKMISEKKNNYELISALIDNCDCLIKELKVEQDLITQISAKFANFTRQNAIAVFNDDLEDYLEHLIREEKEKRSKGSQNTSVIEGLESMKNSYKEQQRIFDQAIQNNEPCDVVELSQIPELVRQLYSLKHNGEQLRRIARNVYIIYLLFISVSGTQWNYGNLGPDIWSEYYPSCDGQSQSPINILTACTVYKDFKPFTFISTHDEKHYFTLKNNGHTIIGTINNEYKQSPIQLTGGGLNGTFEFVNFHLHWGENYKSGSEHQVNGVKYAGEIHFVYQNPVTSQMAVLGMFMQSYLHKKRFVFDKNDLTRDEWHRYFDTAKTLTSENDSILFDSNVTLLMGENLQDFWRYEGSLTTPPCTEGIIWTVFKRPIIFMEEEFKHLRDNVYFEDYRGPQPLFNRTVYRNFYSEKLSSIPDYNRCLLDFQYEKAMNIISLFGVINCTARSFFFFLLVIYFILLFILFVVFRKMRYSVERKKNE
;
A
#
# COMPACT_ATOMS: atom_id res chain seq x y z
N MET A 1 -50.08 88.00 -6.86
CA MET A 1 -50.19 89.35 -7.47
C MET A 1 -51.28 89.32 -8.53
N VAL A 2 -51.94 90.44 -8.78
CA VAL A 2 -52.74 90.68 -9.99
C VAL A 2 -52.41 92.11 -10.46
N ASN A 3 -52.19 92.30 -11.76
CA ASN A 3 -51.93 93.59 -12.42
C ASN A 3 -50.97 94.54 -11.66
N GLY A 4 -49.81 94.02 -11.23
CA GLY A 4 -48.71 94.81 -10.64
C GLY A 4 -48.95 95.35 -9.21
N LYS A 5 -50.06 94.97 -8.55
CA LYS A 5 -50.41 95.42 -7.20
C LYS A 5 -50.39 94.28 -6.18
N CYS A 6 -50.09 94.64 -4.93
CA CYS A 6 -50.15 93.74 -3.80
C CYS A 6 -51.62 93.46 -3.42
N THR A 7 -51.98 92.19 -3.32
CA THR A 7 -53.38 91.71 -3.18
C THR A 7 -53.99 91.90 -1.78
N VAL A 8 -53.31 92.60 -0.86
CA VAL A 8 -53.81 92.91 0.49
C VAL A 8 -53.98 94.43 0.69
N CYS A 9 -52.97 95.24 0.40
CA CYS A 9 -53.05 96.71 0.49
C CYS A 9 -53.61 97.39 -0.79
N ASN A 10 -53.69 96.67 -1.92
CA ASN A 10 -53.91 97.23 -3.27
C ASN A 10 -52.89 98.34 -3.68
N CYS A 11 -51.75 98.38 -2.99
CA CYS A 11 -50.64 99.31 -3.20
C CYS A 11 -49.64 98.77 -4.24
N PRO A 12 -48.84 99.64 -4.89
CA PRO A 12 -47.85 99.22 -5.89
C PRO A 12 -46.80 98.25 -5.31
N TRP A 13 -46.35 97.29 -6.11
CA TRP A 13 -45.37 96.28 -5.66
C TRP A 13 -44.02 96.87 -5.22
N THR A 14 -43.65 98.06 -5.70
CA THR A 14 -42.43 98.79 -5.27
C THR A 14 -42.52 99.40 -3.87
N THR A 15 -43.71 99.43 -3.26
CA THR A 15 -43.92 100.06 -1.93
C THR A 15 -43.56 99.15 -0.76
N HIS A 16 -43.38 97.84 -0.98
CA HIS A 16 -43.00 96.87 0.06
C HIS A 16 -41.74 96.09 -0.34
N MET A 17 -40.92 95.71 0.64
CA MET A 17 -39.98 94.59 0.45
C MET A 17 -40.77 93.28 0.42
N HIS A 18 -40.59 92.51 -0.65
CA HIS A 18 -41.26 91.22 -0.84
C HIS A 18 -40.24 90.07 -0.85
N ILE A 19 -40.42 89.10 0.06
CA ILE A 19 -39.66 87.84 0.05
C ILE A 19 -40.14 87.02 -1.16
N THR A 20 -39.25 86.78 -2.12
CA THR A 20 -39.59 86.12 -3.40
C THR A 20 -39.43 84.60 -3.39
N TYR A 21 -38.74 84.04 -2.39
CA TYR A 21 -38.57 82.61 -2.18
C TYR A 21 -38.49 82.28 -0.69
N GLU A 22 -39.10 81.16 -0.28
CA GLU A 22 -39.00 80.61 1.07
C GLU A 22 -38.30 79.25 1.02
N ASN A 23 -37.14 79.13 1.69
CA ASN A 23 -36.33 77.92 1.68
C ASN A 23 -36.89 76.84 2.62
N LYS A 24 -37.99 76.21 2.20
CA LYS A 24 -38.63 75.13 2.95
C LYS A 24 -37.74 73.87 2.98
N ARG A 25 -37.29 73.48 4.18
CA ARG A 25 -36.38 72.32 4.36
C ARG A 25 -37.09 70.99 4.09
N ILE A 26 -37.00 70.49 2.86
CA ILE A 26 -37.52 69.16 2.50
C ILE A 26 -36.47 68.11 2.88
N VAL A 27 -36.76 67.28 3.89
CA VAL A 27 -35.98 66.06 4.14
C VAL A 27 -36.32 65.06 3.03
N ARG A 28 -35.34 64.72 2.20
CA ARG A 28 -35.44 63.65 1.20
C ARG A 28 -34.49 62.53 1.58
N THR A 29 -35.02 61.32 1.74
CA THR A 29 -34.20 60.11 1.84
C THR A 29 -33.61 59.82 0.46
N VAL A 30 -32.34 60.14 0.26
CA VAL A 30 -31.58 59.69 -0.91
C VAL A 30 -31.03 58.31 -0.57
N ILE A 31 -31.36 57.32 -1.38
CA ILE A 31 -30.74 56.00 -1.33
C ILE A 31 -29.45 56.09 -2.15
N ASP A 32 -28.32 55.71 -1.55
CA ASP A 32 -27.05 55.59 -2.27
C ASP A 32 -26.93 54.17 -2.83
N ASP A 33 -26.82 54.05 -4.15
CA ASP A 33 -26.79 52.77 -4.86
C ASP A 33 -25.53 51.95 -4.53
N ASN A 34 -24.41 52.58 -4.19
CA ASN A 34 -23.20 51.89 -3.74
C ASN A 34 -23.41 51.31 -2.34
N VAL A 35 -24.05 52.06 -1.45
CA VAL A 35 -24.40 51.58 -0.10
C VAL A 35 -25.40 50.42 -0.19
N GLN A 36 -26.42 50.50 -1.05
CA GLN A 36 -27.31 49.36 -1.33
C GLN A 36 -26.54 48.15 -1.87
N LYS A 37 -25.64 48.35 -2.82
CA LYS A 37 -24.81 47.28 -3.36
C LYS A 37 -23.97 46.61 -2.27
N MET A 38 -23.27 47.39 -1.44
CA MET A 38 -22.49 46.88 -0.30
C MET A 38 -23.35 46.13 0.74
N ILE A 39 -24.60 46.56 0.96
CA ILE A 39 -25.55 45.84 1.82
C ILE A 39 -25.94 44.50 1.20
N SER A 40 -26.22 44.46 -0.12
CA SER A 40 -26.56 43.22 -0.82
C SER A 40 -25.39 42.22 -0.87
N GLU A 41 -24.17 42.69 -1.13
CA GLU A 41 -22.94 41.88 -1.12
C GLU A 41 -22.68 41.31 0.29
N LYS A 42 -22.86 42.11 1.35
CA LYS A 42 -22.77 41.61 2.75
C LYS A 42 -23.85 40.61 3.11
N LYS A 43 -25.08 40.78 2.60
CA LYS A 43 -26.19 39.82 2.82
C LYS A 43 -25.89 38.47 2.17
N ASN A 44 -25.44 38.47 0.92
CA ASN A 44 -25.05 37.25 0.20
C ASN A 44 -23.89 36.53 0.91
N ASN A 45 -22.89 37.28 1.41
CA ASN A 45 -21.79 36.70 2.19
C ASN A 45 -22.27 36.12 3.53
N TYR A 46 -23.24 36.74 4.21
CA TYR A 46 -23.83 36.20 5.43
C TYR A 46 -24.60 34.90 5.18
N GLU A 47 -25.37 34.84 4.08
CA GLU A 47 -26.10 33.63 3.66
C GLU A 47 -25.15 32.48 3.31
N LEU A 48 -24.03 32.77 2.63
CA LEU A 48 -22.96 31.81 2.36
C LEU A 48 -22.30 31.31 3.66
N ILE A 49 -22.01 32.20 4.61
CA ILE A 49 -21.42 31.84 5.91
C ILE A 49 -22.40 30.99 6.73
N SER A 50 -23.70 31.31 6.73
CA SER A 50 -24.72 30.47 7.39
C SER A 50 -24.74 29.06 6.82
N ALA A 51 -24.81 28.91 5.49
CA ALA A 51 -24.80 27.61 4.83
C ALA A 51 -23.51 26.79 5.11
N LEU A 52 -22.37 27.46 5.29
CA LEU A 52 -21.11 26.82 5.70
C LEU A 52 -21.13 26.37 7.17
N ILE A 53 -21.77 27.13 8.07
CA ILE A 53 -22.00 26.73 9.46
C ILE A 53 -22.95 25.54 9.54
N ASP A 54 -24.10 25.61 8.86
CA ASP A 54 -25.10 24.52 8.81
C ASP A 54 -24.49 23.20 8.29
N ASN A 55 -23.63 23.28 7.26
CA ASN A 55 -22.89 22.14 6.73
C ASN A 55 -21.83 21.62 7.73
N CYS A 56 -21.14 22.49 8.46
CA CYS A 56 -20.21 22.07 9.52
C CYS A 56 -20.93 21.40 10.69
N ASP A 57 -22.09 21.91 11.12
CA ASP A 57 -22.92 21.30 12.17
C ASP A 57 -23.52 19.96 11.72
N CYS A 58 -23.85 19.81 10.43
CA CYS A 58 -24.22 18.52 9.85
C CYS A 58 -23.05 17.53 9.93
N LEU A 59 -21.85 17.93 9.49
CA LEU A 59 -20.64 17.10 9.54
C LEU A 59 -20.24 16.72 10.98
N ILE A 60 -20.40 17.62 11.95
CA ILE A 60 -20.15 17.34 13.38
C ILE A 60 -21.12 16.27 13.91
N LYS A 61 -22.39 16.29 13.50
CA LYS A 61 -23.38 15.27 13.88
C LYS A 61 -23.03 13.91 13.26
N GLU A 62 -22.68 13.89 11.97
CA GLU A 62 -22.28 12.64 11.30
C GLU A 62 -21.01 12.03 11.91
N LEU A 63 -19.97 12.84 12.16
CA LEU A 63 -18.72 12.36 12.77
C LEU A 63 -18.91 11.84 14.19
N LYS A 64 -19.83 12.40 14.99
CA LYS A 64 -20.18 11.86 16.32
C LYS A 64 -20.82 10.47 16.23
N VAL A 65 -21.74 10.26 15.28
CA VAL A 65 -22.36 8.94 15.07
C VAL A 65 -21.31 7.89 14.65
N GLU A 66 -20.32 8.27 13.82
CA GLU A 66 -19.20 7.36 13.51
C GLU A 66 -18.31 7.10 14.74
N GLN A 67 -18.03 8.13 15.53
CA GLN A 67 -17.21 8.03 16.75
C GLN A 67 -17.85 7.11 17.79
N ASP A 68 -19.15 7.26 18.07
CA ASP A 68 -19.88 6.45 19.04
C ASP A 68 -19.90 4.97 18.62
N LEU A 69 -20.15 4.69 17.33
CA LEU A 69 -20.13 3.32 16.78
C LEU A 69 -18.72 2.72 16.81
N ILE A 70 -17.68 3.49 16.49
CA ILE A 70 -16.28 3.06 16.63
C ILE A 70 -15.99 2.70 18.10
N THR A 71 -16.31 3.57 19.06
CA THR A 71 -16.06 3.32 20.49
C THR A 71 -16.81 2.09 21.00
N GLN A 72 -18.08 1.90 20.64
CA GLN A 72 -18.85 0.72 21.02
C GLN A 72 -18.25 -0.57 20.44
N ILE A 73 -17.89 -0.58 19.16
CA ILE A 73 -17.29 -1.75 18.51
C ILE A 73 -15.91 -2.04 19.12
N SER A 74 -15.08 -1.03 19.37
CA SER A 74 -13.79 -1.20 20.06
C SER A 74 -13.94 -1.81 21.45
N ALA A 75 -14.93 -1.39 22.24
CA ALA A 75 -15.20 -2.01 23.54
C ALA A 75 -15.65 -3.48 23.42
N LYS A 76 -16.50 -3.80 22.43
CA LYS A 76 -16.89 -5.18 22.10
C LYS A 76 -15.71 -6.05 21.71
N PHE A 77 -14.79 -5.54 20.89
CA PHE A 77 -13.54 -6.24 20.53
C PHE A 77 -12.57 -6.40 21.71
N ALA A 78 -12.41 -5.37 22.54
CA ALA A 78 -11.55 -5.46 23.72
C ALA A 78 -12.05 -6.54 24.70
N ASN A 79 -13.36 -6.54 24.99
CA ASN A 79 -13.98 -7.59 25.80
C ASN A 79 -13.80 -8.98 25.17
N PHE A 80 -14.12 -9.13 23.86
CA PHE A 80 -13.93 -10.38 23.14
C PHE A 80 -12.50 -10.92 23.35
N THR A 81 -11.49 -10.08 23.17
CA THR A 81 -10.09 -10.50 23.25
C THR A 81 -9.66 -10.80 24.69
N ARG A 82 -10.15 -10.09 25.72
CA ARG A 82 -9.95 -10.45 27.14
C ARG A 82 -10.42 -11.87 27.46
N GLN A 83 -11.58 -12.28 26.94
CA GLN A 83 -12.18 -13.60 27.22
C GLN A 83 -11.42 -14.75 26.54
N ASN A 84 -10.79 -14.47 25.39
CA ASN A 84 -10.28 -15.50 24.50
C ASN A 84 -8.75 -15.60 24.51
N ALA A 85 -8.01 -14.50 24.68
CA ALA A 85 -6.56 -14.47 24.52
C ALA A 85 -5.81 -15.31 25.56
N ILE A 86 -4.81 -16.08 25.09
CA ILE A 86 -3.93 -16.92 25.92
C ILE A 86 -2.91 -16.05 26.71
N ALA A 87 -2.67 -14.83 26.27
CA ALA A 87 -1.78 -13.86 26.91
C ALA A 87 -2.58 -12.69 27.52
N VAL A 88 -2.00 -12.03 28.54
CA VAL A 88 -2.62 -10.88 29.20
C VAL A 88 -2.88 -9.76 28.19
N PHE A 89 -4.15 -9.40 28.05
CA PHE A 89 -4.62 -8.34 27.18
C PHE A 89 -4.36 -6.96 27.80
N ASN A 90 -3.45 -6.17 27.22
CA ASN A 90 -3.29 -4.75 27.56
C ASN A 90 -4.16 -3.90 26.62
N ASP A 91 -4.83 -2.88 27.15
CA ASP A 91 -5.79 -2.06 26.40
C ASP A 91 -5.32 -0.61 26.27
N ASP A 92 -4.48 -0.37 25.27
CA ASP A 92 -3.79 0.91 25.09
C ASP A 92 -4.74 2.10 24.78
N LEU A 93 -6.04 1.86 24.52
CA LEU A 93 -6.97 2.94 24.20
C LEU A 93 -7.25 3.86 25.41
N GLU A 94 -7.28 3.33 26.63
CA GLU A 94 -7.42 4.15 27.83
C GLU A 94 -6.19 5.04 28.03
N ASP A 95 -5.00 4.45 28.03
CA ASP A 95 -3.72 5.14 28.20
C ASP A 95 -3.48 6.19 27.12
N TYR A 96 -3.89 5.90 25.88
CA TYR A 96 -3.84 6.85 24.76
C TYR A 96 -4.74 8.07 25.00
N LEU A 97 -5.97 7.85 25.48
CA LEU A 97 -6.88 8.94 25.85
C LEU A 97 -6.34 9.75 27.04
N GLU A 98 -5.77 9.10 28.06
CA GLU A 98 -5.08 9.77 29.19
C GLU A 98 -3.90 10.63 28.71
N HIS A 99 -3.09 10.13 27.77
CA HIS A 99 -2.00 10.87 27.16
C HIS A 99 -2.47 12.11 26.39
N LEU A 100 -3.54 12.00 25.59
CA LEU A 100 -4.13 13.17 24.89
C LEU A 100 -4.71 14.20 25.88
N ILE A 101 -5.40 13.75 26.93
CA ILE A 101 -5.92 14.61 28.00
C ILE A 101 -4.76 15.36 28.69
N ARG A 102 -3.64 14.69 28.92
CA ARG A 102 -2.42 15.30 29.48
C ARG A 102 -1.80 16.31 28.53
N GLU A 103 -1.64 16.02 27.24
CA GLU A 103 -1.09 16.98 26.27
C GLU A 103 -1.94 18.25 26.13
N GLU A 104 -3.27 18.15 26.06
CA GLU A 104 -4.12 19.36 25.98
C GLU A 104 -4.10 20.16 27.29
N LYS A 105 -3.95 19.50 28.46
CA LYS A 105 -3.72 20.18 29.75
C LYS A 105 -2.35 20.88 29.80
N GLU A 106 -1.32 20.31 29.17
CA GLU A 106 0.00 20.95 29.00
C GLU A 106 0.02 22.08 27.94
N LYS A 107 -0.85 22.03 26.92
CA LYS A 107 -1.11 23.17 26.02
C LYS A 107 -1.85 24.29 26.76
N ARG A 108 -2.76 23.95 27.69
CA ARG A 108 -3.52 24.91 28.48
C ARG A 108 -2.66 25.72 29.44
N SER A 109 -1.65 25.12 30.08
CA SER A 109 -0.70 25.87 30.93
C SER A 109 0.20 26.84 30.13
N LYS A 110 0.26 26.68 28.80
CA LYS A 110 0.97 27.58 27.85
C LYS A 110 0.03 28.62 27.20
N GLY A 111 -1.20 28.77 27.69
CA GLY A 111 -2.14 29.82 27.28
C GLY A 111 -3.25 29.41 26.31
N SER A 112 -3.32 28.14 25.87
CA SER A 112 -4.39 27.66 24.98
C SER A 112 -5.71 27.41 25.73
N GLN A 113 -6.82 27.97 25.24
CA GLN A 113 -8.17 27.69 25.77
C GLN A 113 -8.91 26.64 24.93
N ASN A 114 -8.53 25.37 25.08
CA ASN A 114 -9.17 24.21 24.45
C ASN A 114 -10.04 23.39 25.44
N THR A 115 -10.78 24.03 26.35
CA THR A 115 -11.54 23.34 27.41
C THR A 115 -12.49 22.27 26.86
N SER A 116 -13.21 22.57 25.78
CA SER A 116 -14.14 21.64 25.11
C SER A 116 -13.47 20.42 24.46
N VAL A 117 -12.18 20.49 24.14
CA VAL A 117 -11.40 19.34 23.66
C VAL A 117 -11.08 18.40 24.83
N ILE A 118 -10.70 18.95 25.97
CA ILE A 118 -10.45 18.18 27.20
C ILE A 118 -11.74 17.51 27.68
N GLU A 119 -12.86 18.25 27.71
CA GLU A 119 -14.18 17.73 28.05
C GLU A 119 -14.63 16.60 27.11
N GLY A 120 -14.40 16.75 25.80
CA GLY A 120 -14.71 15.70 24.82
C GLY A 120 -13.85 14.43 24.97
N LEU A 121 -12.56 14.58 25.25
CA LEU A 121 -11.65 13.46 25.51
C LEU A 121 -11.99 12.74 26.84
N GLU A 122 -12.30 13.48 27.90
CA GLU A 122 -12.71 12.92 29.19
C GLU A 122 -14.07 12.22 29.10
N SER A 123 -15.05 12.80 28.39
CA SER A 123 -16.34 12.18 28.10
C SER A 123 -16.17 10.86 27.35
N MET A 124 -15.34 10.82 26.30
CA MET A 124 -15.06 9.63 25.52
C MET A 124 -14.35 8.53 26.33
N LYS A 125 -13.37 8.87 27.17
CA LYS A 125 -12.71 7.91 28.06
C LYS A 125 -13.69 7.32 29.08
N ASN A 126 -14.57 8.15 29.65
CA ASN A 126 -15.58 7.70 30.61
C ASN A 126 -16.63 6.80 29.94
N SER A 127 -17.07 7.14 28.71
CA SER A 127 -17.96 6.31 27.90
C SER A 127 -17.35 4.94 27.60
N TYR A 128 -16.07 4.89 27.21
CA TYR A 128 -15.34 3.65 26.97
C TYR A 128 -15.25 2.77 28.23
N LYS A 129 -14.86 3.34 29.38
CA LYS A 129 -14.82 2.63 30.66
C LYS A 129 -16.19 2.06 31.06
N GLU A 130 -17.28 2.80 30.84
CA GLU A 130 -18.62 2.33 31.21
C GLU A 130 -19.09 1.19 30.29
N GLN A 131 -18.80 1.24 28.98
CA GLN A 131 -19.04 0.09 28.10
C GLN A 131 -18.29 -1.16 28.57
N GLN A 132 -17.01 -1.01 28.96
CA GLN A 132 -16.25 -2.14 29.51
C GLN A 132 -16.82 -2.67 30.81
N ARG A 133 -17.18 -1.77 31.74
CA ARG A 133 -17.81 -2.13 33.02
C ARG A 133 -19.09 -2.95 32.82
N ILE A 134 -19.93 -2.57 31.86
CA ILE A 134 -21.16 -3.30 31.51
C ILE A 134 -20.83 -4.72 31.04
N PHE A 135 -19.83 -4.89 30.16
CA PHE A 135 -19.39 -6.21 29.72
C PHE A 135 -18.78 -7.04 30.86
N ASP A 136 -17.87 -6.46 31.64
CA ASP A 136 -17.21 -7.12 32.77
C ASP A 136 -18.25 -7.60 33.83
N GLN A 137 -19.35 -6.86 34.01
CA GLN A 137 -20.47 -7.26 34.90
C GLN A 137 -21.35 -8.38 34.30
N ALA A 138 -21.71 -8.31 33.01
CA ALA A 138 -22.51 -9.34 32.34
C ALA A 138 -21.82 -10.72 32.40
N ILE A 139 -20.49 -10.74 32.26
CA ILE A 139 -19.64 -11.94 32.37
C ILE A 139 -19.68 -12.50 33.80
N GLN A 140 -19.51 -11.65 34.81
CA GLN A 140 -19.50 -12.08 36.22
C GLN A 140 -20.85 -12.64 36.68
N ASN A 141 -21.96 -12.10 36.15
CA ASN A 141 -23.31 -12.63 36.41
C ASN A 141 -23.66 -13.85 35.54
N ASN A 142 -22.81 -14.21 34.56
CA ASN A 142 -23.05 -15.27 33.59
C ASN A 142 -24.37 -15.06 32.79
N GLU A 143 -24.70 -13.80 32.50
CA GLU A 143 -25.92 -13.38 31.81
C GLU A 143 -25.77 -13.46 30.28
N PRO A 144 -26.78 -13.95 29.53
CA PRO A 144 -26.66 -14.21 28.08
C PRO A 144 -26.82 -12.95 27.20
N CYS A 145 -26.43 -11.77 27.68
CA CYS A 145 -26.47 -10.52 26.93
C CYS A 145 -25.08 -10.11 26.44
N ASP A 146 -24.95 -9.88 25.13
CA ASP A 146 -23.78 -9.26 24.46
C ASP A 146 -22.39 -9.90 24.74
N VAL A 147 -22.32 -11.19 25.07
CA VAL A 147 -21.10 -11.97 24.85
C VAL A 147 -20.88 -12.08 23.34
N VAL A 148 -19.78 -11.50 22.85
CA VAL A 148 -19.47 -11.44 21.42
C VAL A 148 -18.97 -12.81 20.96
N GLU A 149 -19.63 -13.41 19.97
CA GLU A 149 -19.21 -14.68 19.37
C GLU A 149 -18.24 -14.48 18.18
N LEU A 150 -17.43 -15.50 17.85
CA LEU A 150 -16.67 -15.61 16.58
C LEU A 150 -17.58 -15.22 15.39
N SER A 151 -18.84 -15.70 15.42
CA SER A 151 -19.87 -15.52 14.39
C SER A 151 -20.22 -14.04 14.09
N GLN A 152 -20.11 -13.16 15.09
CA GLN A 152 -20.53 -11.76 15.00
C GLN A 152 -19.40 -10.83 14.51
N ILE A 153 -18.14 -11.23 14.74
CA ILE A 153 -16.94 -10.44 14.46
C ILE A 153 -16.87 -9.93 13.00
N PRO A 154 -17.15 -10.73 11.95
CA PRO A 154 -17.09 -10.25 10.56
C PRO A 154 -18.10 -9.14 10.26
N GLU A 155 -19.24 -9.12 10.95
CA GLU A 155 -20.29 -8.12 10.73
C GLU A 155 -19.96 -6.81 11.44
N LEU A 156 -19.35 -6.85 12.63
CA LEU A 156 -18.80 -5.65 13.29
C LEU A 156 -17.71 -4.98 12.42
N VAL A 157 -16.84 -5.77 11.80
CA VAL A 157 -15.84 -5.25 10.82
C VAL A 157 -16.54 -4.66 9.59
N ARG A 158 -17.59 -5.31 9.07
CA ARG A 158 -18.37 -4.80 7.93
C ARG A 158 -19.05 -3.46 8.26
N GLN A 159 -19.59 -3.30 9.47
CA GLN A 159 -20.19 -2.04 9.94
C GLN A 159 -19.15 -0.91 9.98
N LEU A 160 -17.96 -1.14 10.55
CA LEU A 160 -16.86 -0.16 10.52
C LEU A 160 -16.45 0.23 9.08
N TYR A 161 -16.34 -0.75 8.19
CA TYR A 161 -16.04 -0.47 6.78
C TYR A 161 -17.19 0.20 6.01
N SER A 162 -18.41 0.21 6.54
CA SER A 162 -19.57 0.90 5.94
C SER A 162 -19.67 2.39 6.29
N LEU A 163 -18.86 2.87 7.25
CA LEU A 163 -18.83 4.27 7.69
C LEU A 163 -18.56 5.25 6.53
N LYS A 164 -19.31 6.36 6.51
CA LYS A 164 -19.37 7.35 5.43
C LYS A 164 -18.07 8.15 5.27
N HIS A 165 -17.46 8.56 6.38
CA HIS A 165 -16.27 9.43 6.41
C HIS A 165 -14.99 8.66 6.75
N ASN A 166 -15.06 7.74 7.71
CA ASN A 166 -13.89 6.97 8.13
C ASN A 166 -13.75 5.63 7.38
N GLY A 167 -14.84 5.00 6.93
CA GLY A 167 -14.84 3.60 6.47
C GLY A 167 -13.82 3.26 5.38
N GLU A 168 -13.57 4.15 4.42
CA GLU A 168 -12.50 3.96 3.42
C GLU A 168 -11.10 3.99 4.05
N GLN A 169 -10.87 4.91 4.99
CA GLN A 169 -9.62 4.98 5.73
C GLN A 169 -9.45 3.74 6.60
N LEU A 170 -10.52 3.25 7.24
CA LEU A 170 -10.50 2.01 8.02
C LEU A 170 -10.12 0.81 7.14
N ARG A 171 -10.74 0.68 5.95
CA ARG A 171 -10.35 -0.34 4.94
C ARG A 171 -8.88 -0.20 4.52
N ARG A 172 -8.41 1.01 4.23
CA ARG A 172 -7.02 1.26 3.82
C ARG A 172 -6.01 1.02 4.94
N ILE A 173 -6.34 1.38 6.18
CA ILE A 173 -5.51 1.11 7.35
C ILE A 173 -5.46 -0.40 7.61
N ALA A 174 -6.59 -1.10 7.59
CA ALA A 174 -6.63 -2.56 7.70
C ALA A 174 -5.84 -3.24 6.57
N ARG A 175 -5.94 -2.76 5.33
CA ARG A 175 -5.14 -3.25 4.20
C ARG A 175 -3.65 -2.97 4.38
N ASN A 176 -3.27 -1.78 4.85
CA ASN A 176 -1.87 -1.43 5.09
C ASN A 176 -1.30 -2.18 6.30
N VAL A 177 -2.09 -2.45 7.35
CA VAL A 177 -1.71 -3.32 8.48
C VAL A 177 -1.66 -4.77 8.03
N TYR A 178 -2.50 -5.22 7.10
CA TYR A 178 -2.38 -6.55 6.48
C TYR A 178 -1.13 -6.68 5.60
N ILE A 179 -0.78 -5.64 4.83
CA ILE A 179 0.49 -5.59 4.06
C ILE A 179 1.70 -5.50 4.99
N ILE A 180 1.64 -4.67 6.04
CA ILE A 180 2.67 -4.59 7.08
C ILE A 180 2.75 -5.92 7.83
N TYR A 181 1.65 -6.63 8.07
CA TYR A 181 1.63 -7.97 8.65
C TYR A 181 2.25 -9.00 7.70
N LEU A 182 1.99 -8.94 6.38
CA LEU A 182 2.72 -9.75 5.39
C LEU A 182 4.23 -9.44 5.39
N LEU A 183 4.63 -8.19 5.68
CA LEU A 183 6.03 -7.75 5.83
C LEU A 183 6.62 -7.97 7.24
N PHE A 184 5.79 -8.25 8.25
CA PHE A 184 6.18 -8.60 9.63
C PHE A 184 6.07 -10.10 9.90
N ILE A 185 5.40 -10.87 9.04
CA ILE A 185 5.54 -12.32 8.96
C ILE A 185 7.03 -12.64 8.69
N SER A 186 7.67 -11.89 7.79
CA SER A 186 9.13 -11.90 7.56
C SER A 186 10.00 -11.36 8.72
N VAL A 187 9.43 -11.06 9.89
CA VAL A 187 10.15 -10.56 11.09
C VAL A 187 9.70 -11.24 12.39
N SER A 188 8.49 -11.83 12.46
CA SER A 188 7.87 -12.30 13.70
C SER A 188 6.89 -13.48 13.53
N GLY A 189 6.99 -14.23 12.44
CA GLY A 189 6.29 -15.52 12.27
C GLY A 189 7.23 -16.59 11.71
N THR A 190 7.76 -17.44 12.59
CA THR A 190 8.60 -18.63 12.30
C THR A 190 9.65 -18.40 11.20
N GLN A 191 10.83 -17.89 11.59
CA GLN A 191 12.02 -17.67 10.77
C GLN A 191 12.18 -18.71 9.64
N TRP A 192 11.90 -18.32 8.39
CA TRP A 192 12.22 -19.14 7.22
C TRP A 192 13.66 -18.85 6.76
N ASN A 193 14.25 -19.79 6.05
CA ASN A 193 15.50 -19.60 5.32
C ASN A 193 15.52 -20.57 4.13
N TYR A 194 16.70 -20.90 3.63
CA TYR A 194 16.90 -21.87 2.54
C TYR A 194 17.69 -23.12 2.95
N GLY A 195 18.21 -23.16 4.19
CA GLY A 195 18.87 -24.31 4.77
C GLY A 195 17.90 -25.13 5.62
N ASN A 196 18.13 -25.13 6.94
CA ASN A 196 17.37 -25.95 7.90
C ASN A 196 15.85 -25.68 7.94
N LEU A 197 15.40 -24.51 7.47
CA LEU A 197 13.98 -24.15 7.34
C LEU A 197 13.68 -23.73 5.89
N GLY A 198 14.18 -24.54 4.96
CA GLY A 198 14.19 -24.34 3.50
C GLY A 198 12.89 -24.64 2.76
N PRO A 199 12.86 -24.42 1.43
CA PRO A 199 11.68 -24.52 0.56
C PRO A 199 10.79 -25.75 0.78
N ASP A 200 11.39 -26.91 0.99
CA ASP A 200 10.69 -28.20 1.08
C ASP A 200 9.73 -28.29 2.28
N ILE A 201 9.93 -27.47 3.33
CA ILE A 201 9.06 -27.42 4.51
C ILE A 201 8.31 -26.08 4.67
N TRP A 202 8.46 -25.14 3.74
CA TRP A 202 7.76 -23.84 3.85
C TRP A 202 6.24 -24.01 3.90
N SER A 203 5.68 -25.03 3.26
CA SER A 203 4.25 -25.37 3.30
C SER A 203 3.72 -25.66 4.71
N GLU A 204 4.56 -26.16 5.64
CA GLU A 204 4.17 -26.43 7.03
C GLU A 204 3.87 -25.14 7.83
N TYR A 205 4.57 -24.05 7.50
CA TYR A 205 4.48 -22.74 8.17
C TYR A 205 3.67 -21.71 7.35
N TYR A 206 3.67 -21.87 6.03
CA TYR A 206 3.05 -21.00 5.03
C TYR A 206 2.25 -21.87 4.05
N PRO A 207 1.01 -22.30 4.40
CA PRO A 207 0.26 -23.25 3.58
C PRO A 207 0.00 -22.81 2.12
N SER A 208 0.05 -21.51 1.83
CA SER A 208 0.00 -20.97 0.48
C SER A 208 1.22 -21.32 -0.40
N CYS A 209 2.32 -21.84 0.18
CA CYS A 209 3.45 -22.37 -0.57
C CYS A 209 3.16 -23.74 -1.22
N ASP A 210 2.09 -24.44 -0.82
CA ASP A 210 1.59 -25.71 -1.41
C ASP A 210 0.47 -25.47 -2.45
N GLY A 211 0.41 -24.27 -3.03
CA GLY A 211 -0.61 -23.91 -4.02
C GLY A 211 -0.41 -24.53 -5.41
N GLN A 212 -1.41 -24.39 -6.29
CA GLN A 212 -1.37 -24.94 -7.66
C GLN A 212 -0.88 -23.94 -8.72
N SER A 213 -0.54 -22.72 -8.30
CA SER A 213 0.01 -21.66 -9.14
C SER A 213 1.39 -21.20 -8.66
N GLN A 214 2.17 -22.09 -8.04
CA GLN A 214 3.45 -21.74 -7.44
C GLN A 214 4.55 -21.40 -8.46
N SER A 215 5.52 -20.60 -8.01
CA SER A 215 6.71 -20.16 -8.73
C SER A 215 7.97 -20.45 -7.90
N PRO A 216 9.15 -20.62 -8.52
CA PRO A 216 9.44 -20.55 -9.96
C PRO A 216 8.96 -21.80 -10.71
N ILE A 217 9.16 -21.86 -12.04
CA ILE A 217 8.83 -23.03 -12.87
C ILE A 217 9.97 -23.41 -13.83
N ASN A 218 9.94 -24.64 -14.33
CA ASN A 218 10.74 -25.06 -15.48
C ASN A 218 9.99 -24.77 -16.80
N ILE A 219 10.52 -23.84 -17.59
CA ILE A 219 9.95 -23.43 -18.87
C ILE A 219 10.35 -24.43 -19.96
N LEU A 220 9.49 -25.43 -20.18
CA LEU A 220 9.61 -26.37 -21.29
C LEU A 220 9.23 -25.68 -22.61
N THR A 221 10.22 -25.24 -23.40
CA THR A 221 9.99 -24.32 -24.53
C THR A 221 9.09 -24.93 -25.61
N ALA A 222 9.16 -26.25 -25.82
CA ALA A 222 8.29 -26.99 -26.74
C ALA A 222 6.80 -26.94 -26.36
N CYS A 223 6.48 -26.71 -25.08
CA CYS A 223 5.11 -26.61 -24.56
C CYS A 223 4.57 -25.15 -24.56
N THR A 224 5.37 -24.17 -25.01
CA THR A 224 5.00 -22.75 -24.90
C THR A 224 4.13 -22.25 -26.06
N VAL A 225 2.98 -21.66 -25.71
CA VAL A 225 1.98 -21.14 -26.65
C VAL A 225 2.41 -19.77 -27.18
N TYR A 226 2.43 -19.58 -28.50
CA TYR A 226 2.70 -18.25 -29.06
C TYR A 226 1.55 -17.29 -28.75
N LYS A 227 1.88 -16.08 -28.30
CA LYS A 227 0.92 -14.98 -28.15
C LYS A 227 1.63 -13.66 -28.39
N ASP A 228 1.10 -12.89 -29.33
CA ASP A 228 1.57 -11.54 -29.65
C ASP A 228 1.10 -10.57 -28.55
N PHE A 229 2.01 -10.23 -27.64
CA PHE A 229 1.82 -9.19 -26.64
C PHE A 229 2.48 -7.90 -27.14
N LYS A 230 1.76 -6.79 -27.04
CA LYS A 230 2.34 -5.46 -27.31
C LYS A 230 3.60 -5.24 -26.46
N PRO A 231 4.61 -4.51 -26.97
CA PRO A 231 5.81 -4.15 -26.22
C PRO A 231 5.52 -3.56 -24.83
N PHE A 232 6.49 -3.66 -23.93
CA PHE A 232 6.51 -2.83 -22.73
C PHE A 232 6.75 -1.37 -23.08
N THR A 233 6.12 -0.46 -22.34
CA THR A 233 6.31 0.98 -22.43
C THR A 233 6.61 1.51 -21.03
N PHE A 234 7.87 1.89 -20.81
CA PHE A 234 8.33 2.56 -19.59
C PHE A 234 7.97 4.05 -19.65
N ILE A 235 7.43 4.59 -18.56
CA ILE A 235 6.91 5.96 -18.50
C ILE A 235 7.98 6.94 -17.98
N SER A 236 8.82 6.50 -17.04
CA SER A 236 10.11 7.13 -16.74
C SER A 236 11.02 7.07 -17.97
N THR A 237 11.71 8.15 -18.30
CA THR A 237 12.51 8.21 -19.54
C THR A 237 13.76 7.32 -19.45
N HIS A 238 14.31 6.91 -20.60
CA HIS A 238 15.54 6.10 -20.65
C HIS A 238 16.80 6.84 -20.16
N ASP A 239 16.69 8.13 -19.84
CA ASP A 239 17.76 8.98 -19.30
C ASP A 239 17.56 9.31 -17.81
N GLU A 240 16.42 8.95 -17.21
CA GLU A 240 16.08 9.33 -15.83
C GLU A 240 16.72 8.38 -14.81
N LYS A 241 17.83 8.82 -14.21
CA LYS A 241 18.43 8.15 -13.06
C LYS A 241 17.57 8.29 -11.81
N HIS A 242 17.42 7.19 -11.11
CA HIS A 242 16.75 7.08 -9.82
C HIS A 242 17.74 6.65 -8.74
N TYR A 243 17.59 7.18 -7.53
CA TYR A 243 18.34 6.83 -6.33
C TYR A 243 17.65 5.67 -5.62
N PHE A 244 18.38 4.57 -5.48
CA PHE A 244 17.99 3.38 -4.73
C PHE A 244 18.79 3.28 -3.44
N THR A 245 18.19 2.70 -2.41
CA THR A 245 18.92 2.09 -1.30
C THR A 245 19.10 0.62 -1.62
N LEU A 246 20.35 0.19 -1.84
CA LEU A 246 20.69 -1.23 -1.84
C LEU A 246 20.89 -1.68 -0.39
N LYS A 247 20.32 -2.81 -0.01
CA LYS A 247 20.46 -3.39 1.33
C LYS A 247 20.72 -4.89 1.25
N ASN A 248 21.67 -5.39 2.02
CA ASN A 248 21.75 -6.81 2.38
C ASN A 248 20.69 -7.09 3.46
N ASN A 249 19.71 -7.93 3.15
CA ASN A 249 18.61 -8.27 4.06
C ASN A 249 18.72 -9.68 4.70
N GLY A 250 19.89 -10.33 4.61
CA GLY A 250 20.11 -11.70 5.09
C GLY A 250 19.64 -12.81 4.13
N HIS A 251 18.94 -12.44 3.06
CA HIS A 251 18.45 -13.37 2.04
C HIS A 251 18.87 -12.98 0.61
N THR A 252 19.13 -11.69 0.34
CA THR A 252 19.46 -11.13 -0.97
C THR A 252 20.01 -9.70 -0.83
N ILE A 253 20.57 -9.15 -1.91
CA ILE A 253 20.74 -7.69 -2.07
C ILE A 253 19.47 -7.12 -2.71
N ILE A 254 18.64 -6.45 -1.91
CA ILE A 254 17.41 -5.79 -2.36
C ILE A 254 17.67 -4.30 -2.63
N GLY A 255 17.21 -3.81 -3.78
CA GLY A 255 17.20 -2.39 -4.17
C GLY A 255 15.79 -1.80 -4.09
N THR A 256 15.59 -0.80 -3.24
CA THR A 256 14.32 -0.06 -3.08
C THR A 256 14.51 1.41 -3.42
N ILE A 257 13.45 2.13 -3.82
CA ILE A 257 13.53 3.58 -4.07
C ILE A 257 13.88 4.32 -2.77
N ASN A 258 14.93 5.15 -2.79
CA ASN A 258 15.24 6.01 -1.66
C ASN A 258 14.31 7.24 -1.64
N ASN A 259 13.41 7.26 -0.64
CA ASN A 259 12.40 8.30 -0.44
C ASN A 259 12.93 9.60 0.20
N GLU A 260 14.21 9.67 0.58
CA GLU A 260 14.87 10.92 0.99
C GLU A 260 15.08 11.87 -0.20
N TYR A 261 15.17 11.29 -1.41
CA TYR A 261 15.29 12.01 -2.66
C TYR A 261 13.90 12.22 -3.27
N LYS A 262 13.63 13.40 -3.82
CA LYS A 262 12.40 13.66 -4.58
C LYS A 262 12.59 13.21 -6.02
N GLN A 263 11.83 12.19 -6.44
CA GLN A 263 12.01 11.49 -7.71
C GLN A 263 10.67 11.27 -8.41
N SER A 264 10.71 10.90 -9.70
CA SER A 264 9.54 10.39 -10.43
C SER A 264 9.22 8.95 -10.01
N PRO A 265 7.96 8.48 -10.14
CA PRO A 265 7.64 7.07 -9.96
C PRO A 265 8.07 6.27 -11.20
N ILE A 266 8.89 5.24 -11.01
CA ILE A 266 9.22 4.28 -12.07
C ILE A 266 7.95 3.47 -12.39
N GLN A 267 7.39 3.69 -13.57
CA GLN A 267 6.15 3.05 -14.02
C GLN A 267 6.30 2.42 -15.41
N LEU A 268 5.58 1.31 -15.63
CA LEU A 268 5.46 0.66 -16.93
C LEU A 268 4.01 0.31 -17.29
N THR A 269 3.78 0.15 -18.59
CA THR A 269 2.54 -0.35 -19.21
C THR A 269 2.91 -1.30 -20.35
N GLY A 270 1.90 -1.88 -21.02
CA GLY A 270 2.14 -2.78 -22.14
C GLY A 270 2.61 -4.16 -21.68
N GLY A 271 3.35 -4.89 -22.52
CA GLY A 271 3.81 -6.25 -22.25
C GLY A 271 2.69 -7.26 -22.00
N GLY A 272 1.44 -6.93 -22.33
CA GLY A 272 0.25 -7.71 -21.97
C GLY A 272 -0.29 -7.51 -20.54
N LEU A 273 0.22 -6.53 -19.79
CA LEU A 273 -0.31 -6.13 -18.48
C LEU A 273 -1.56 -5.23 -18.63
N ASN A 274 -2.45 -5.27 -17.64
CA ASN A 274 -3.68 -4.47 -17.64
C ASN A 274 -3.53 -3.23 -16.74
N GLY A 275 -3.47 -2.05 -17.35
CA GLY A 275 -3.21 -0.77 -16.68
C GLY A 275 -1.73 -0.49 -16.41
N THR A 276 -1.46 0.56 -15.62
CA THR A 276 -0.11 0.97 -15.21
C THR A 276 0.34 0.19 -13.99
N PHE A 277 1.62 -0.18 -13.98
CA PHE A 277 2.30 -0.87 -12.88
C PHE A 277 3.48 -0.02 -12.41
N GLU A 278 3.60 0.17 -11.11
CA GLU A 278 4.63 0.98 -10.45
C GLU A 278 5.67 0.07 -9.77
N PHE A 279 6.93 0.45 -9.83
CA PHE A 279 8.05 -0.30 -9.28
C PHE A 279 8.01 -0.33 -7.75
N VAL A 280 8.31 -1.51 -7.17
CA VAL A 280 8.35 -1.71 -5.72
C VAL A 280 9.80 -1.92 -5.25
N ASN A 281 10.50 -2.89 -5.84
CA ASN A 281 11.89 -3.20 -5.56
C ASN A 281 12.49 -4.04 -6.71
N PHE A 282 13.82 -4.21 -6.69
CA PHE A 282 14.45 -5.35 -7.34
C PHE A 282 15.28 -6.15 -6.35
N HIS A 283 15.49 -7.43 -6.61
CA HIS A 283 16.37 -8.30 -5.82
C HIS A 283 16.93 -9.43 -6.68
N LEU A 284 18.02 -10.04 -6.24
CA LEU A 284 18.74 -11.09 -6.96
C LEU A 284 18.61 -12.44 -6.25
N HIS A 285 18.68 -13.51 -7.03
CA HIS A 285 18.88 -14.88 -6.59
C HIS A 285 20.15 -15.44 -7.25
N TRP A 286 20.99 -16.17 -6.51
CA TRP A 286 22.22 -16.79 -6.97
C TRP A 286 22.62 -18.05 -6.18
N GLY A 287 23.36 -18.94 -6.85
CA GLY A 287 23.86 -20.18 -6.25
C GLY A 287 25.36 -20.14 -6.02
N GLU A 288 25.92 -21.30 -5.67
CA GLU A 288 27.34 -21.51 -5.40
C GLU A 288 28.25 -21.19 -6.61
N ASN A 289 27.74 -21.34 -7.84
CA ASN A 289 28.58 -21.33 -9.04
C ASN A 289 27.81 -20.94 -10.33
N TYR A 290 28.57 -20.63 -11.40
CA TYR A 290 28.07 -20.24 -12.73
C TYR A 290 27.04 -21.16 -13.44
N LYS A 291 26.65 -22.31 -12.87
CA LYS A 291 25.65 -23.25 -13.42
C LYS A 291 24.36 -23.36 -12.59
N SER A 292 24.29 -22.77 -11.39
CA SER A 292 23.09 -22.76 -10.56
C SER A 292 22.91 -21.43 -9.85
N GLY A 293 21.66 -21.05 -9.62
CA GLY A 293 21.31 -19.79 -8.97
C GLY A 293 20.05 -19.14 -9.51
N SER A 294 19.71 -19.35 -10.78
CA SER A 294 18.40 -18.92 -11.26
C SER A 294 17.29 -19.71 -10.59
N GLU A 295 16.20 -19.04 -10.25
CA GLU A 295 15.01 -19.66 -9.69
C GLU A 295 14.31 -20.50 -10.78
N HIS A 296 14.05 -19.87 -11.92
CA HIS A 296 13.50 -20.50 -13.11
C HIS A 296 14.52 -21.40 -13.81
N GLN A 297 13.99 -22.32 -14.60
CA GLN A 297 14.76 -23.12 -15.56
C GLN A 297 14.20 -22.94 -16.97
N VAL A 298 15.04 -23.19 -17.98
CA VAL A 298 14.60 -23.34 -19.37
C VAL A 298 15.01 -24.73 -19.86
N ASN A 299 14.04 -25.59 -20.18
CA ASN A 299 14.26 -27.01 -20.52
C ASN A 299 15.14 -27.76 -19.50
N GLY A 300 14.99 -27.47 -18.20
CA GLY A 300 15.77 -28.05 -17.10
C GLY A 300 17.13 -27.40 -16.82
N VAL A 301 17.54 -26.39 -17.61
CA VAL A 301 18.81 -25.67 -17.42
C VAL A 301 18.62 -24.46 -16.50
N LYS A 302 19.45 -24.35 -15.45
CA LYS A 302 19.60 -23.13 -14.62
C LYS A 302 20.71 -22.22 -15.16
N TYR A 303 20.65 -20.95 -14.77
CA TYR A 303 21.67 -19.93 -14.99
C TYR A 303 22.41 -19.62 -13.68
N ALA A 304 23.44 -18.76 -13.75
CA ALA A 304 24.33 -18.41 -12.63
C ALA A 304 23.65 -17.59 -11.52
N GLY A 305 22.49 -17.02 -11.84
CA GLY A 305 21.59 -16.25 -10.98
C GLY A 305 20.35 -15.79 -11.77
N GLU A 306 19.48 -15.02 -11.12
CA GLU A 306 18.30 -14.37 -11.72
C GLU A 306 17.98 -13.08 -10.95
N ILE A 307 17.71 -11.97 -11.64
CA ILE A 307 17.19 -10.73 -11.01
C ILE A 307 15.69 -10.64 -11.24
N HIS A 308 14.96 -10.24 -10.20
CA HIS A 308 13.53 -9.94 -10.23
C HIS A 308 13.32 -8.45 -10.02
N PHE A 309 12.61 -7.80 -10.94
CA PHE A 309 12.06 -6.46 -10.77
C PHE A 309 10.57 -6.59 -10.44
N VAL A 310 10.19 -6.20 -9.23
CA VAL A 310 8.83 -6.32 -8.69
C VAL A 310 8.05 -5.04 -8.98
N TYR A 311 6.86 -5.20 -9.57
CA TYR A 311 5.94 -4.11 -9.84
C TYR A 311 4.53 -4.40 -9.30
N GLN A 312 3.79 -3.36 -8.94
CA GLN A 312 2.40 -3.44 -8.51
C GLN A 312 1.54 -2.38 -9.20
N ASN A 313 0.34 -2.77 -9.67
CA ASN A 313 -0.67 -1.84 -10.15
C ASN A 313 -1.28 -1.10 -8.94
N PRO A 314 -1.17 0.25 -8.83
CA PRO A 314 -1.61 0.97 -7.62
C PRO A 314 -3.14 0.98 -7.42
N VAL A 315 -3.93 0.66 -8.45
CA VAL A 315 -5.41 0.65 -8.40
C VAL A 315 -5.94 -0.71 -7.97
N THR A 316 -5.46 -1.80 -8.61
CA THR A 316 -5.93 -3.16 -8.32
C THR A 316 -5.08 -3.88 -7.27
N SER A 317 -3.84 -3.42 -7.06
CA SER A 317 -2.76 -4.11 -6.32
C SER A 317 -2.34 -5.46 -6.91
N GLN A 318 -2.75 -5.74 -8.16
CA GLN A 318 -2.19 -6.80 -8.98
C GLN A 318 -0.66 -6.65 -9.03
N MET A 319 0.08 -7.71 -8.74
CA MET A 319 1.53 -7.74 -8.85
C MET A 319 1.98 -8.36 -10.18
N ALA A 320 3.12 -7.88 -10.68
CA ALA A 320 3.83 -8.44 -11.81
C ALA A 320 5.33 -8.47 -11.49
N VAL A 321 6.02 -9.53 -11.90
CA VAL A 321 7.47 -9.66 -11.73
C VAL A 321 8.13 -9.84 -13.08
N LEU A 322 9.14 -9.01 -13.33
CA LEU A 322 10.01 -9.08 -14.50
C LEU A 322 11.29 -9.79 -14.07
N GLY A 323 11.36 -11.10 -14.35
CA GLY A 323 12.48 -11.97 -14.05
C GLY A 323 13.45 -12.08 -15.22
N MET A 324 14.75 -11.99 -14.94
CA MET A 324 15.79 -12.04 -15.96
C MET A 324 16.95 -12.92 -15.51
N PHE A 325 17.32 -13.87 -16.36
CA PHE A 325 18.46 -14.75 -16.12
C PHE A 325 19.78 -13.98 -16.08
N MET A 326 20.71 -14.43 -15.24
CA MET A 326 22.05 -13.87 -15.10
C MET A 326 23.06 -14.93 -15.53
N GLN A 327 23.81 -14.68 -16.60
CA GLN A 327 24.82 -15.59 -17.16
C GLN A 327 26.23 -15.04 -16.98
N SER A 328 27.06 -15.76 -16.24
CA SER A 328 28.48 -15.43 -16.08
C SER A 328 29.39 -16.18 -17.06
N TYR A 329 30.53 -15.57 -17.37
CA TYR A 329 31.64 -16.23 -18.08
C TYR A 329 32.87 -16.32 -17.19
N LEU A 330 33.54 -17.49 -17.22
CA LEU A 330 34.71 -17.78 -16.38
C LEU A 330 36.02 -17.16 -16.87
N HIS A 331 36.14 -16.78 -18.15
CA HIS A 331 37.43 -16.47 -18.78
C HIS A 331 37.30 -15.33 -19.82
N LYS A 332 37.84 -14.16 -19.49
CA LYS A 332 37.90 -12.95 -20.35
C LYS A 332 38.60 -13.13 -21.71
N LYS A 333 39.31 -14.24 -21.93
CA LYS A 333 39.93 -14.59 -23.23
C LYS A 333 38.98 -15.26 -24.24
N ARG A 334 37.75 -15.63 -23.84
CA ARG A 334 36.76 -16.30 -24.71
C ARG A 334 35.54 -15.47 -25.08
N PHE A 335 35.34 -14.33 -24.43
CA PHE A 335 34.21 -13.43 -24.68
C PHE A 335 34.72 -12.00 -24.75
N VAL A 336 34.48 -11.32 -25.88
CA VAL A 336 34.77 -9.91 -26.05
C VAL A 336 33.47 -9.15 -25.81
N PHE A 337 33.37 -8.42 -24.71
CA PHE A 337 32.27 -7.49 -24.50
C PHE A 337 32.30 -6.39 -25.58
N ASP A 338 31.13 -5.94 -26.02
CA ASP A 338 31.04 -4.64 -26.66
C ASP A 338 31.46 -3.56 -25.63
N LYS A 339 32.16 -2.53 -26.09
CA LYS A 339 32.59 -1.39 -25.27
C LYS A 339 31.50 -0.32 -25.13
N ASN A 340 30.38 -0.50 -25.81
CA ASN A 340 29.22 0.40 -25.79
C ASN A 340 28.02 -0.23 -25.07
N ASP A 341 28.21 -1.39 -24.41
CA ASP A 341 27.16 -2.09 -23.67
C ASP A 341 26.89 -1.40 -22.33
N LEU A 342 25.97 -0.43 -22.34
CA LEU A 342 25.57 0.33 -21.16
C LEU A 342 24.95 -0.56 -20.07
N THR A 343 24.31 -1.68 -20.44
CA THR A 343 23.82 -2.71 -19.49
C THR A 343 25.00 -3.25 -18.70
N ARG A 344 26.06 -3.61 -19.41
CA ARG A 344 27.26 -4.26 -18.85
C ARG A 344 28.04 -3.35 -17.91
N ASP A 345 28.15 -2.07 -18.25
CA ASP A 345 28.81 -1.05 -17.42
C ASP A 345 27.97 -0.73 -16.16
N GLU A 346 26.65 -0.65 -16.29
CA GLU A 346 25.74 -0.46 -15.15
C GLU A 346 25.83 -1.63 -14.16
N TRP A 347 25.87 -2.86 -14.68
CA TRP A 347 26.09 -4.07 -13.88
C TRP A 347 27.49 -4.17 -13.28
N HIS A 348 28.54 -3.70 -13.97
CA HIS A 348 29.88 -3.60 -13.38
C HIS A 348 29.87 -2.69 -12.15
N ARG A 349 29.23 -1.52 -12.27
CA ARG A 349 29.09 -0.53 -11.20
C ARG A 349 28.20 -1.03 -10.06
N TYR A 350 27.15 -1.80 -10.36
CA TYR A 350 26.35 -2.50 -9.35
C TYR A 350 27.20 -3.48 -8.53
N PHE A 351 27.93 -4.39 -9.19
CA PHE A 351 28.78 -5.35 -8.49
C PHE A 351 29.95 -4.72 -7.73
N ASP A 352 30.51 -3.61 -8.22
CA ASP A 352 31.52 -2.85 -7.47
C ASP A 352 30.94 -2.20 -6.21
N THR A 353 29.75 -1.60 -6.32
CA THR A 353 29.01 -1.03 -5.18
C THR A 353 28.63 -2.10 -4.15
N ALA A 354 28.15 -3.26 -4.60
CA ALA A 354 27.68 -4.33 -3.73
C ALA A 354 28.80 -4.99 -2.88
N LYS A 355 30.08 -4.73 -3.17
CA LYS A 355 31.22 -5.19 -2.34
C LYS A 355 31.23 -4.61 -0.92
N THR A 356 30.46 -3.57 -0.65
CA THR A 356 30.34 -2.99 0.69
C THR A 356 29.18 -3.56 1.50
N LEU A 357 28.43 -4.54 0.97
CA LEU A 357 27.18 -5.06 1.54
C LEU A 357 27.37 -6.46 2.15
N THR A 358 28.47 -6.65 2.88
CA THR A 358 28.91 -7.96 3.39
C THR A 358 28.07 -8.49 4.56
N SER A 359 27.55 -7.60 5.39
CA SER A 359 26.87 -7.92 6.65
C SER A 359 25.35 -7.80 6.49
N GLU A 360 24.60 -8.62 7.23
CA GLU A 360 23.15 -8.44 7.32
C GLU A 360 22.83 -7.02 7.83
N ASN A 361 21.95 -6.32 7.13
CA ASN A 361 21.56 -4.92 7.33
C ASN A 361 22.56 -3.85 6.86
N ASP A 362 23.70 -4.21 6.27
CA ASP A 362 24.50 -3.24 5.50
C ASP A 362 23.65 -2.63 4.37
N SER A 363 23.79 -1.32 4.14
CA SER A 363 23.07 -0.62 3.08
C SER A 363 23.86 0.56 2.51
N ILE A 364 23.63 0.87 1.23
CA ILE A 364 24.34 1.91 0.49
C ILE A 364 23.43 2.57 -0.55
N LEU A 365 23.69 3.84 -0.85
CA LEU A 365 23.03 4.60 -1.91
C LEU A 365 23.58 4.19 -3.29
N PHE A 366 22.70 3.96 -4.26
CA PHE A 366 23.05 3.62 -5.64
C PHE A 366 22.15 4.39 -6.61
N ASP A 367 22.73 5.25 -7.45
CA ASP A 367 22.00 5.92 -8.54
C ASP A 367 21.99 5.03 -9.79
N SER A 368 20.85 4.82 -10.45
CA SER A 368 20.77 3.95 -11.63
C SER A 368 19.55 4.27 -12.50
N ASN A 369 19.60 3.92 -13.78
CA ASN A 369 18.36 3.73 -14.54
C ASN A 369 18.00 2.23 -14.55
N VAL A 370 16.82 1.91 -14.02
CA VAL A 370 16.28 0.54 -14.00
C VAL A 370 16.26 -0.13 -15.38
N THR A 371 16.05 0.62 -16.48
CA THR A 371 16.04 0.01 -17.82
C THR A 371 17.44 -0.37 -18.31
N LEU A 372 18.51 0.23 -17.75
CA LEU A 372 19.89 -0.24 -17.98
C LEU A 372 20.18 -1.51 -17.18
N LEU A 373 19.65 -1.65 -15.97
CA LEU A 373 19.72 -2.94 -15.23
C LEU A 373 18.91 -4.04 -15.94
N MET A 374 17.79 -3.68 -16.59
CA MET A 374 16.97 -4.60 -17.40
C MET A 374 17.57 -4.96 -18.77
N GLY A 375 18.52 -4.17 -19.29
CA GLY A 375 19.17 -4.44 -20.56
C GLY A 375 18.26 -4.43 -21.80
N GLU A 376 18.79 -4.94 -22.90
CA GLU A 376 18.18 -4.79 -24.23
C GLU A 376 17.21 -5.91 -24.65
N ASN A 377 16.31 -5.56 -25.58
CA ASN A 377 15.36 -6.47 -26.24
C ASN A 377 14.37 -7.15 -25.27
N LEU A 378 13.64 -6.33 -24.50
CA LEU A 378 12.51 -6.71 -23.65
C LEU A 378 11.24 -7.12 -24.45
N GLN A 379 11.43 -7.69 -25.65
CA GLN A 379 10.37 -8.26 -26.49
C GLN A 379 10.32 -9.79 -26.36
N ASP A 380 11.48 -10.45 -26.32
CA ASP A 380 11.56 -11.91 -26.25
C ASP A 380 11.37 -12.39 -24.81
N PHE A 381 10.14 -12.69 -24.40
CA PHE A 381 9.83 -13.20 -23.06
C PHE A 381 8.83 -14.37 -23.04
N TRP A 382 8.83 -15.09 -21.93
CA TRP A 382 7.77 -15.99 -21.51
C TRP A 382 6.85 -15.33 -20.48
N ARG A 383 5.56 -15.69 -20.49
CA ARG A 383 4.52 -15.14 -19.62
C ARG A 383 3.67 -16.25 -19.03
N TYR A 384 3.49 -16.25 -17.71
CA TYR A 384 2.56 -17.15 -17.01
C TYR A 384 2.01 -16.48 -15.74
N GLU A 385 1.07 -17.14 -15.07
CA GLU A 385 0.54 -16.71 -13.77
C GLU A 385 1.08 -17.62 -12.67
N GLY A 386 1.65 -17.02 -11.63
CA GLY A 386 2.51 -17.69 -10.66
C GLY A 386 2.33 -17.19 -9.23
N SER A 387 3.34 -17.41 -8.39
CA SER A 387 3.37 -16.95 -7.00
C SER A 387 4.56 -16.04 -6.72
N LEU A 388 4.64 -15.49 -5.50
CA LEU A 388 5.93 -15.10 -4.93
C LEU A 388 6.78 -16.36 -4.76
N THR A 389 8.09 -16.24 -4.99
CA THR A 389 9.04 -17.36 -4.87
C THR A 389 9.59 -17.51 -3.45
N THR A 390 9.31 -16.56 -2.56
CA THR A 390 9.60 -16.57 -1.12
C THR A 390 8.31 -16.59 -0.29
N PRO A 391 8.35 -17.03 0.99
CA PRO A 391 7.19 -16.99 1.88
C PRO A 391 6.59 -15.58 2.02
N PRO A 392 5.25 -15.43 2.02
CA PRO A 392 4.24 -16.49 2.15
C PRO A 392 3.78 -17.10 0.80
N CYS A 393 4.57 -17.01 -0.27
CA CYS A 393 4.29 -17.64 -1.57
C CYS A 393 2.92 -17.28 -2.20
N THR A 394 2.50 -16.03 -2.05
CA THR A 394 1.17 -15.56 -2.51
C THR A 394 0.99 -15.76 -4.02
N GLU A 395 -0.10 -16.42 -4.43
CA GLU A 395 -0.44 -16.68 -5.84
C GLU A 395 -1.07 -15.48 -6.56
N GLY A 396 -1.19 -15.58 -7.89
CA GLY A 396 -1.74 -14.54 -8.75
C GLY A 396 -0.72 -13.52 -9.24
N ILE A 397 0.59 -13.84 -9.21
CA ILE A 397 1.65 -12.97 -9.73
C ILE A 397 1.77 -13.10 -11.24
N ILE A 398 1.77 -11.99 -11.97
CA ILE A 398 1.97 -12.01 -13.44
C ILE A 398 3.48 -12.06 -13.74
N TRP A 399 3.99 -13.24 -14.06
CA TRP A 399 5.41 -13.45 -14.34
C TRP A 399 5.78 -13.11 -15.78
N THR A 400 6.92 -12.45 -15.95
CA THR A 400 7.56 -12.17 -17.24
C THR A 400 9.01 -12.60 -17.17
N VAL A 401 9.38 -13.70 -17.81
CA VAL A 401 10.75 -14.24 -17.79
C VAL A 401 11.40 -13.96 -19.14
N PHE A 402 12.44 -13.14 -19.20
CA PHE A 402 13.06 -12.74 -20.47
C PHE A 402 14.02 -13.81 -21.03
N LYS A 403 14.02 -13.98 -22.36
CA LYS A 403 14.81 -15.00 -23.09
C LYS A 403 16.31 -14.69 -23.08
N ARG A 404 16.69 -13.41 -23.06
CA ARG A 404 18.09 -12.97 -23.07
C ARG A 404 18.57 -12.78 -21.62
N PRO A 405 19.70 -13.39 -21.21
CA PRO A 405 20.29 -13.15 -19.90
C PRO A 405 21.12 -11.86 -19.88
N ILE A 406 21.27 -11.26 -18.70
CA ILE A 406 22.36 -10.31 -18.41
C ILE A 406 23.68 -11.07 -18.46
N ILE A 407 24.73 -10.45 -19.04
CA ILE A 407 26.05 -11.06 -19.16
C ILE A 407 27.10 -10.29 -18.34
N PHE A 408 27.90 -11.01 -17.56
CA PHE A 408 28.97 -10.49 -16.69
C PHE A 408 30.11 -11.52 -16.58
N MET A 409 31.20 -11.17 -15.89
CA MET A 409 32.25 -12.13 -15.54
C MET A 409 32.02 -12.73 -14.15
N GLU A 410 32.29 -14.02 -13.99
CA GLU A 410 32.19 -14.69 -12.69
C GLU A 410 33.08 -14.01 -11.64
N GLU A 411 34.19 -13.41 -12.09
CA GLU A 411 35.15 -12.62 -11.30
C GLU A 411 34.50 -11.44 -10.54
N GLU A 412 33.42 -10.85 -11.05
CA GLU A 412 32.70 -9.74 -10.39
C GLU A 412 31.68 -10.28 -9.39
N PHE A 413 30.98 -11.34 -9.78
CA PHE A 413 29.92 -11.97 -8.98
C PHE A 413 30.49 -12.78 -7.81
N LYS A 414 31.75 -13.22 -7.91
CA LYS A 414 32.43 -14.01 -6.87
C LYS A 414 32.36 -13.36 -5.48
N HIS A 415 32.41 -12.03 -5.40
CA HIS A 415 32.32 -11.35 -4.10
C HIS A 415 30.99 -11.63 -3.38
N LEU A 416 29.86 -11.69 -4.10
CA LEU A 416 28.56 -12.05 -3.54
C LEU A 416 28.54 -13.53 -3.10
N ARG A 417 29.10 -14.44 -3.92
CA ARG A 417 29.23 -15.88 -3.57
C ARG A 417 30.23 -16.17 -2.43
N ASP A 418 31.16 -15.25 -2.16
CA ASP A 418 32.18 -15.42 -1.13
C ASP A 418 31.76 -14.82 0.23
N ASN A 419 31.01 -13.70 0.22
CA ASN A 419 30.79 -12.87 1.42
C ASN A 419 29.32 -12.67 1.80
N VAL A 420 28.37 -12.94 0.89
CA VAL A 420 26.92 -12.76 1.09
C VAL A 420 26.18 -14.09 0.89
N TYR A 421 26.90 -15.21 0.92
CA TYR A 421 26.37 -16.47 0.40
C TYR A 421 25.51 -17.25 1.39
N PHE A 422 24.27 -17.43 0.96
CA PHE A 422 23.40 -18.53 1.28
C PHE A 422 22.95 -19.13 -0.07
N GLU A 423 22.52 -20.39 -0.13
CA GLU A 423 21.64 -20.77 -1.24
C GLU A 423 20.36 -19.94 -1.09
N ASP A 424 19.98 -19.14 -2.08
CA ASP A 424 18.93 -18.12 -1.90
C ASP A 424 17.71 -18.30 -2.84
N TYR A 425 17.60 -19.48 -3.47
CA TYR A 425 16.64 -19.76 -4.53
C TYR A 425 15.74 -20.96 -4.21
N ARG A 426 14.48 -20.89 -4.62
CA ARG A 426 13.52 -21.99 -4.58
C ARG A 426 13.74 -22.96 -5.75
N GLY A 427 13.35 -24.22 -5.57
CA GLY A 427 13.29 -25.21 -6.64
C GLY A 427 12.13 -24.93 -7.62
N PRO A 428 12.20 -25.37 -8.89
CA PRO A 428 11.09 -25.26 -9.83
C PRO A 428 9.87 -26.05 -9.34
N GLN A 429 8.71 -25.39 -9.31
CA GLN A 429 7.45 -25.91 -8.82
C GLN A 429 6.62 -26.53 -9.96
N PRO A 430 5.69 -27.47 -9.69
CA PRO A 430 4.90 -28.12 -10.74
C PRO A 430 4.04 -27.13 -11.53
N LEU A 431 3.98 -27.30 -12.85
CA LEU A 431 3.21 -26.39 -13.72
C LEU A 431 1.69 -26.55 -13.54
N PHE A 432 1.23 -27.75 -13.16
CA PHE A 432 -0.17 -28.15 -13.14
C PHE A 432 -0.89 -27.75 -14.46
N ASN A 433 -2.09 -27.18 -14.39
CA ASN A 433 -2.90 -26.84 -15.56
C ASN A 433 -2.55 -25.47 -16.20
N ARG A 434 -1.42 -24.85 -15.83
CA ARG A 434 -1.08 -23.48 -16.27
C ARG A 434 -0.47 -23.45 -17.67
N THR A 435 -0.85 -22.45 -18.46
CA THR A 435 -0.29 -22.20 -19.79
C THR A 435 0.85 -21.20 -19.71
N VAL A 436 2.04 -21.58 -20.18
CA VAL A 436 3.15 -20.64 -20.42
C VAL A 436 3.08 -20.12 -21.85
N TYR A 437 2.93 -18.81 -21.99
CA TYR A 437 2.96 -18.11 -23.28
C TYR A 437 4.39 -17.69 -23.63
N ARG A 438 4.69 -17.49 -24.92
CA ARG A 438 5.91 -16.82 -25.41
C ARG A 438 5.57 -15.68 -26.37
N ASN A 439 6.28 -14.57 -26.22
CA ASN A 439 6.13 -13.36 -27.04
C ASN A 439 7.02 -13.33 -28.29
N PHE A 440 7.64 -14.46 -28.64
CA PHE A 440 8.56 -14.56 -29.77
C PHE A 440 8.24 -15.78 -30.63
N TYR A 441 8.55 -15.68 -31.93
CA TYR A 441 8.44 -16.79 -32.86
C TYR A 441 9.46 -17.88 -32.50
N SER A 442 9.02 -19.14 -32.52
CA SER A 442 9.96 -20.25 -32.36
C SER A 442 10.92 -20.26 -33.54
N GLU A 443 12.21 -20.18 -33.27
CA GLU A 443 13.22 -20.80 -34.13
C GLU A 443 12.78 -22.26 -34.36
N LYS A 444 12.89 -22.75 -35.60
CA LYS A 444 12.29 -24.03 -35.98
C LYS A 444 12.81 -25.15 -35.07
N LEU A 445 11.93 -25.77 -34.29
CA LEU A 445 12.23 -27.09 -33.74
C LEU A 445 12.55 -28.02 -34.92
N SER A 446 13.71 -28.67 -34.86
CA SER A 446 13.94 -29.88 -35.63
C SER A 446 12.85 -30.90 -35.27
N SER A 447 12.39 -31.64 -36.27
CA SER A 447 11.22 -32.50 -36.18
C SER A 447 11.31 -33.54 -35.05
N ILE A 448 10.47 -33.40 -34.02
CA ILE A 448 9.60 -34.42 -33.38
C ILE A 448 8.86 -33.77 -32.20
N PRO A 449 7.51 -33.69 -32.22
CA PRO A 449 6.72 -33.33 -31.06
C PRO A 449 6.26 -34.59 -30.31
N ASP A 450 7.05 -35.08 -29.34
CA ASP A 450 6.64 -36.22 -28.51
C ASP A 450 5.71 -35.80 -27.37
N TYR A 451 4.44 -35.62 -27.72
CA TYR A 451 3.33 -35.27 -26.82
C TYR A 451 3.19 -36.24 -25.63
N ASN A 452 3.66 -37.49 -25.77
CA ASN A 452 3.58 -38.51 -24.73
C ASN A 452 4.47 -38.18 -23.52
N ARG A 453 5.58 -37.45 -23.70
CA ARG A 453 6.50 -37.16 -22.59
C ARG A 453 5.88 -36.26 -21.52
N CYS A 454 5.03 -35.31 -21.92
CA CYS A 454 4.30 -34.43 -21.00
C CYS A 454 3.20 -35.19 -20.22
N LEU A 455 2.70 -36.31 -20.75
CA LEU A 455 1.72 -37.17 -20.07
C LEU A 455 2.34 -38.11 -19.03
N LEU A 456 3.63 -38.43 -19.15
CA LEU A 456 4.32 -39.32 -18.22
C LEU A 456 4.57 -38.67 -16.86
N ASP A 457 5.01 -37.39 -16.85
CA ASP A 457 5.19 -36.62 -15.61
C ASP A 457 3.86 -36.52 -14.83
N PHE A 458 2.75 -36.26 -15.55
CA PHE A 458 1.39 -36.17 -14.99
C PHE A 458 0.86 -37.51 -14.41
N GLN A 459 1.43 -38.65 -14.82
CA GLN A 459 1.07 -39.96 -14.25
C GLN A 459 1.87 -40.32 -13.00
N TYR A 460 3.08 -39.76 -12.82
CA TYR A 460 3.97 -40.11 -11.72
C TYR A 460 3.51 -39.51 -10.38
N GLU A 461 3.10 -38.24 -10.36
CA GLU A 461 2.60 -37.56 -9.15
C GLU A 461 1.36 -38.24 -8.54
N LYS A 462 0.53 -38.88 -9.37
CA LYS A 462 -0.73 -39.49 -8.95
C LYS A 462 -0.53 -40.75 -8.08
N ALA A 463 0.68 -41.26 -7.96
CA ALA A 463 0.99 -42.48 -7.21
C ALA A 463 1.16 -42.28 -5.68
N MET A 464 1.39 -41.05 -5.21
CA MET A 464 1.82 -40.79 -3.81
C MET A 464 0.70 -40.38 -2.84
N ASN A 465 -0.50 -40.06 -3.33
CA ASN A 465 -1.59 -39.52 -2.49
C ASN A 465 -2.50 -40.59 -1.85
N ILE A 466 -1.97 -41.33 -0.86
CA ILE A 466 -2.76 -42.22 0.02
C ILE A 466 -2.24 -42.11 1.47
N ILE A 467 -3.15 -41.89 2.44
CA ILE A 467 -2.91 -41.65 3.89
C ILE A 467 -2.36 -40.22 4.17
N SER A 468 -2.82 -39.46 5.17
CA SER A 468 -3.64 -39.79 6.35
C SER A 468 -4.93 -38.97 6.52
N LEU A 469 -5.92 -39.56 7.20
CA LEU A 469 -7.26 -38.96 7.43
C LEU A 469 -7.36 -38.17 8.77
N PHE A 470 -6.24 -37.92 9.46
CA PHE A 470 -6.25 -37.40 10.85
C PHE A 470 -6.06 -35.88 10.98
N GLY A 471 -5.63 -35.16 9.94
CA GLY A 471 -5.40 -33.71 10.02
C GLY A 471 -6.66 -32.83 10.13
N VAL A 472 -7.82 -33.36 9.69
CA VAL A 472 -9.04 -32.57 9.41
C VAL A 472 -9.66 -31.92 10.66
N ILE A 473 -9.46 -32.50 11.86
CA ILE A 473 -10.22 -32.12 13.06
C ILE A 473 -9.56 -30.99 13.89
N ASN A 474 -8.24 -30.79 13.78
CA ASN A 474 -7.51 -29.77 14.58
C ASN A 474 -7.33 -28.41 13.87
N CYS A 475 -7.58 -28.33 12.56
CA CYS A 475 -7.23 -27.14 11.77
C CYS A 475 -8.20 -25.96 11.94
N THR A 476 -9.46 -26.22 12.32
CA THR A 476 -10.53 -25.20 12.39
C THR A 476 -10.44 -24.29 13.62
N ALA A 477 -9.97 -24.79 14.76
CA ALA A 477 -9.99 -24.04 16.03
C ALA A 477 -8.89 -22.95 16.12
N ARG A 478 -7.68 -23.22 15.63
CA ARG A 478 -6.54 -22.29 15.74
C ARG A 478 -6.60 -21.12 14.76
N SER A 479 -7.18 -21.33 13.57
CA SER A 479 -7.27 -20.29 12.53
C SER A 479 -8.27 -19.18 12.87
N PHE A 480 -9.38 -19.48 13.58
CA PHE A 480 -10.26 -18.43 14.13
C PHE A 480 -9.46 -17.53 15.08
N PHE A 481 -8.72 -18.16 16.00
CA PHE A 481 -7.97 -17.49 17.06
C PHE A 481 -6.94 -16.47 16.56
N PHE A 482 -6.20 -16.82 15.51
CA PHE A 482 -5.22 -15.89 14.92
C PHE A 482 -5.90 -14.72 14.19
N PHE A 483 -6.99 -15.00 13.46
CA PHE A 483 -7.76 -13.98 12.72
C PHE A 483 -8.32 -12.90 13.65
N LEU A 484 -8.76 -13.28 14.85
CA LEU A 484 -9.26 -12.39 15.89
C LEU A 484 -8.17 -11.45 16.43
N LEU A 485 -6.97 -11.96 16.66
CA LEU A 485 -5.82 -11.17 17.14
C LEU A 485 -5.38 -10.11 16.10
N VAL A 486 -5.41 -10.47 14.81
CA VAL A 486 -5.09 -9.53 13.72
C VAL A 486 -6.14 -8.42 13.62
N ILE A 487 -7.43 -8.73 13.75
CA ILE A 487 -8.49 -7.71 13.76
C ILE A 487 -8.32 -6.76 14.97
N TYR A 488 -7.96 -7.28 16.14
CA TYR A 488 -7.71 -6.44 17.32
C TYR A 488 -6.60 -5.39 17.09
N PHE A 489 -5.42 -5.80 16.61
CA PHE A 489 -4.33 -4.84 16.33
C PHE A 489 -4.67 -3.88 15.17
N ILE A 490 -5.43 -4.34 14.17
CA ILE A 490 -5.98 -3.46 13.12
C ILE A 490 -6.84 -2.34 13.73
N LEU A 491 -7.67 -2.65 14.73
CA LEU A 491 -8.58 -1.70 15.37
C LEU A 491 -7.87 -0.67 16.26
N LEU A 492 -6.89 -1.08 17.07
CA LEU A 492 -6.05 -0.15 17.84
C LEU A 492 -5.33 0.86 16.93
N PHE A 493 -4.71 0.38 15.84
CA PHE A 493 -4.00 1.25 14.92
C PHE A 493 -4.96 2.14 14.09
N ILE A 494 -6.16 1.66 13.79
CA ILE A 494 -7.28 2.44 13.25
C ILE A 494 -7.62 3.64 14.15
N LEU A 495 -7.83 3.40 15.45
CA LEU A 495 -8.16 4.44 16.43
C LEU A 495 -7.06 5.50 16.47
N PHE A 496 -5.81 5.07 16.63
CA PHE A 496 -4.63 5.94 16.67
C PHE A 496 -4.53 6.88 15.46
N VAL A 497 -4.77 6.36 14.25
CA VAL A 497 -4.73 7.17 13.02
C VAL A 497 -5.93 8.12 12.91
N VAL A 498 -7.13 7.69 13.29
CA VAL A 498 -8.35 8.54 13.29
C VAL A 498 -8.18 9.72 14.25
N PHE A 499 -7.73 9.48 15.50
CA PHE A 499 -7.46 10.56 16.46
C PHE A 499 -6.36 11.52 15.99
N ARG A 500 -5.26 11.00 15.42
CA ARG A 500 -4.19 11.82 14.86
C ARG A 500 -4.66 12.68 13.69
N LYS A 501 -5.61 12.20 12.88
CA LYS A 501 -6.17 12.96 11.75
C LYS A 501 -7.21 14.00 12.19
N MET A 502 -8.05 13.72 13.19
CA MET A 502 -8.95 14.71 13.77
C MET A 502 -8.18 15.91 14.34
N ARG A 503 -7.08 15.65 15.07
CA ARG A 503 -6.16 16.69 15.57
C ARG A 503 -5.65 17.60 14.45
N TYR A 504 -5.12 17.04 13.37
CA TYR A 504 -4.64 17.82 12.21
C TYR A 504 -5.75 18.62 11.51
N SER A 505 -6.98 18.08 11.42
CA SER A 505 -8.10 18.79 10.80
C SER A 505 -8.62 19.95 11.66
N VAL A 506 -8.50 19.87 12.99
CA VAL A 506 -8.88 20.94 13.93
C VAL A 506 -7.77 21.99 14.04
N GLU A 507 -6.50 21.60 14.02
CA GLU A 507 -5.37 22.54 14.04
C GLU A 507 -5.23 23.31 12.72
N ARG A 508 -5.62 22.76 11.55
CA ARG A 508 -5.68 23.54 10.30
C ARG A 508 -6.87 24.53 10.28
N LYS A 509 -8.09 24.10 10.65
CA LYS A 509 -9.29 24.96 10.76
C LYS A 509 -9.26 26.00 11.91
N LYS A 510 -8.10 26.21 12.55
CA LYS A 510 -7.85 27.29 13.52
C LYS A 510 -6.78 28.30 13.06
N ASN A 511 -6.14 28.04 11.91
CA ASN A 511 -5.10 28.89 11.32
C ASN A 511 -5.51 29.39 9.91
N GLU A 512 -6.76 29.11 9.51
CA GLU A 512 -7.50 29.61 8.34
C GLU A 512 -8.76 30.32 8.87
#